data_AF-A0A7V9BSU3-F1
#
_entry.id   AF-A0A7V9BSU3-F1
#
_cell.length_a   1.000
_cell.length_b   1.000
_cell.length_c   1.000
_cell.angle_alpha   90.00
_cell.angle_beta   90.00
_cell.angle_gamma   90.00
#
_symmetry.space_group_name_H-M   'P 1'
#
loop_
_entity.id
_entity.type
_entity.pdbx_description
1 polymer ?
#
loop_
_entity_poly.entity_id
_entity_poly.type
_entity_poly.pdbx_seq_one_letter_code
_entity_poly.pdbx_strand_id
1 'polypeptide(L)' 'MKIAVAGKGGSGKTTLAGTLARRLAHRGARGVLAIDADSNPNLALTLGLSREAFHALAPLPRSIVKRVT' A
#
# COMPACT_ATOMS: atom_id res chain seq x y z
N MET A 1 -8.25 5.21 -12.00
CA MET A 1 -8.16 6.29 -10.99
C MET A 1 -6.81 6.18 -10.30
N LYS A 2 -6.15 7.29 -9.96
CA LYS A 2 -4.87 7.31 -9.21
C LYS A 2 -5.05 8.23 -8.00
N ILE A 3 -4.63 7.79 -6.81
CA ILE A 3 -4.77 8.53 -5.55
C ILE A 3 -3.41 8.51 -4.85
N ALA A 4 -2.93 9.67 -4.42
CA ALA A 4 -1.73 9.81 -3.60
C ALA A 4 -2.12 10.37 -2.23
N VAL A 5 -1.58 9.79 -1.16
CA VAL A 5 -1.83 10.22 0.22
C VAL A 5 -0.49 10.67 0.83
N ALA A 6 -0.40 11.93 1.22
CA ALA A 6 0.82 12.55 1.75
C ALA A 6 0.53 13.34 3.05
N GLY A 7 1.58 13.66 3.82
CA GLY A 7 1.47 14.33 5.12
C GLY A 7 2.62 14.00 6.09
N LYS A 8 2.64 14.69 7.24
CA LYS A 8 3.69 14.55 8.26
C LYS A 8 3.70 13.18 8.97
N GLY A 9 4.75 12.90 9.73
CA GLY A 9 4.80 11.73 10.63
C GLY A 9 3.61 11.73 11.60
N GLY A 10 3.01 10.56 11.83
CA GLY A 10 1.87 10.41 12.75
C GLY A 10 0.52 10.95 12.27
N SER A 11 0.41 11.54 11.06
CA SER A 11 -0.87 12.10 10.56
C SER A 11 -1.90 11.07 10.08
N GLY A 12 -1.68 9.77 10.33
CA GLY A 12 -2.62 8.71 9.96
C GLY A 12 -2.62 8.28 8.48
N LYS A 13 -1.61 8.68 7.69
CA LYS A 13 -1.54 8.41 6.23
C LYS A 13 -1.74 6.94 5.87
N THR A 14 -0.98 6.06 6.50
CA THR A 14 -0.98 4.62 6.21
C THR A 14 -2.32 3.99 6.58
N THR A 15 -2.94 4.46 7.67
CA THR A 15 -4.28 4.04 8.09
C THR A 15 -5.33 4.46 7.06
N LEU A 16 -5.28 5.71 6.59
CA LEU A 16 -6.18 6.23 5.57
C LEU A 16 -5.99 5.49 4.24
N ALA A 17 -4.75 5.31 3.79
CA ALA A 17 -4.41 4.64 2.55
C ALA A 17 -4.90 3.18 2.54
N GLY A 18 -4.62 2.40 3.60
CA GLY A 18 -5.08 1.02 3.70
C GLY A 18 -6.60 0.90 3.82
N THR A 19 -7.24 1.81 4.56
CA THR A 19 -8.72 1.83 4.65
C THR A 19 -9.37 2.18 3.32
N LEU A 20 -8.82 3.16 2.59
CA LEU A 20 -9.30 3.52 1.27
C LEU A 20 -9.14 2.36 0.28
N ALA A 21 -7.98 1.70 0.26
CA ALA A 21 -7.72 0.55 -0.59
C ALA A 21 -8.72 -0.59 -0.33
N ARG A 22 -8.90 -0.99 0.94
CA ARG A 22 -9.90 -2.00 1.33
C ARG A 22 -11.30 -1.60 0.90
N ARG A 23 -11.70 -0.35 1.19
CA ARG A 23 -13.07 0.12 0.88
C ARG A 23 -13.34 0.22 -0.62
N LEU A 24 -12.34 0.61 -1.43
CA LEU A 24 -12.45 0.60 -2.88
C LEU A 24 -12.62 -0.83 -3.41
N ALA A 25 -11.79 -1.77 -2.93
CA ALA A 25 -11.89 -3.17 -3.31
C ALA A 25 -13.25 -3.77 -2.95
N HIS A 26 -13.74 -3.53 -1.72
CA HIS A 26 -15.06 -3.98 -1.27
C HIS A 26 -16.23 -3.37 -2.05
N ARG A 27 -16.08 -2.15 -2.60
CA ARG A 27 -17.09 -1.51 -3.45
C ARG A 27 -17.08 -2.00 -4.90
N GLY A 28 -16.29 -3.02 -5.22
CA GLY A 28 -16.23 -3.62 -6.55
C GLY A 28 -15.25 -2.95 -7.50
N ALA A 29 -14.37 -2.06 -7.02
CA ALA A 29 -13.27 -1.57 -7.84
C ALA A 29 -12.34 -2.75 -8.19
N ARG A 30 -12.26 -3.11 -9.47
CA ARG A 30 -11.36 -4.17 -9.95
C ARG A 30 -9.93 -3.63 -9.99
N GLY A 31 -8.97 -4.43 -9.50
CA GLY A 31 -7.54 -4.14 -9.62
C GLY A 31 -7.04 -2.99 -8.73
N VAL A 32 -7.43 -2.97 -7.45
CA VAL A 32 -6.88 -2.00 -6.50
C VAL A 32 -5.43 -2.36 -6.19
N LEU A 33 -4.50 -1.58 -6.73
CA LEU A 33 -3.08 -1.65 -6.40
C LEU A 33 -2.76 -0.60 -5.31
N ALA A 34 -2.35 -1.07 -4.15
CA ALA A 34 -1.91 -0.23 -3.04
C ALA A 34 -0.37 -0.27 -2.96
N ILE A 35 0.27 0.90 -2.93
CA ILE A 35 1.73 1.05 -2.91
C ILE A 35 2.11 1.82 -1.65
N ASP A 36 3.03 1.26 -0.86
CA ASP A 36 3.65 1.95 0.28
C ASP A 36 4.97 2.56 -0.19
N ALA A 37 5.06 3.89 -0.15
CA ALA A 37 6.25 4.65 -0.53
C ALA A 37 6.91 5.31 0.70
N ASP A 38 6.52 4.92 1.91
CA ASP A 38 7.14 5.40 3.14
C ASP A 38 8.45 4.65 3.44
N SER A 39 9.38 5.35 4.09
CA SER A 39 10.65 4.80 4.57
C SER A 39 10.50 3.67 5.59
N ASN A 40 9.39 3.68 6.35
CA ASN A 40 9.03 2.64 7.31
C ASN A 40 7.66 2.03 6.92
N PRO A 41 7.65 1.02 6.03
CA PRO A 41 6.42 0.52 5.42
C PRO A 41 5.53 -0.21 6.44
N ASN A 42 4.26 0.16 6.50
CA ASN A 42 3.27 -0.43 7.41
C ASN A 42 1.91 -0.70 6.73
N LEU A 43 1.78 -0.43 5.42
CA LEU A 43 0.53 -0.60 4.68
C LEU A 43 0.04 -2.06 4.64
N ALA A 44 0.94 -3.04 4.54
CA ALA A 44 0.56 -4.45 4.53
C ALA A 44 -0.23 -4.85 5.79
N LEU A 45 0.19 -4.34 6.96
CA LEU A 45 -0.48 -4.59 8.23
C LEU A 45 -1.87 -3.93 8.25
N THR A 46 -2.03 -2.72 7.70
CA THR A 46 -3.34 -2.05 7.64
C THR A 46 -4.30 -2.69 6.62
N LEU A 47 -3.76 -3.43 5.65
CA LEU A 47 -4.52 -4.27 4.73
C LEU A 47 -4.93 -5.62 5.32
N GLY A 48 -4.41 -6.00 6.51
CA GLY A 48 -4.80 -7.19 7.25
C GLY A 48 -3.83 -8.37 7.16
N LEU A 49 -2.63 -8.18 6.63
CA LEU A 49 -1.59 -9.22 6.68
C LEU A 49 -1.07 -9.34 8.12
N SER A 50 -0.78 -10.57 8.55
CA SER A 50 -0.01 -10.77 9.78
C SER A 50 1.45 -10.35 9.57
N ARG A 51 2.19 -10.14 10.67
CA ARG A 51 3.62 -9.81 10.59
C ARG A 51 4.41 -10.94 9.94
N GLU A 52 4.07 -12.18 10.28
CA GLU A 52 4.68 -13.40 9.75
C GLU A 52 4.46 -13.49 8.24
N ALA A 53 3.23 -13.26 7.78
CA ALA A 53 2.90 -13.23 6.35
C ALA A 53 3.65 -12.12 5.62
N PHE A 54 3.75 -10.92 6.22
CA PHE A 54 4.51 -9.81 5.66
C PHE A 54 6.01 -10.11 5.52
N HIS A 55 6.62 -10.72 6.54
CA HIS A 55 8.03 -11.11 6.52
C HIS A 55 8.33 -12.24 5.53
N ALA A 56 7.35 -13.09 5.22
CA ALA A 56 7.47 -14.15 4.22
C ALA A 56 7.31 -13.64 2.78
N LEU A 57 6.93 -12.38 2.55
CA LEU A 57 6.79 -11.84 1.20
C LEU A 57 8.15 -11.75 0.50
N ALA A 58 8.21 -12.27 -0.72
CA ALA A 58 9.36 -12.07 -1.59
C ALA A 58 9.49 -10.57 -1.94
N PRO A 59 10.71 -10.00 -1.90
CA PRO A 59 10.94 -8.65 -2.39
C PRO A 59 10.50 -8.49 -3.84
N LEU A 60 9.91 -7.34 -4.16
CA LEU A 60 9.55 -7.01 -5.54
C LEU A 60 10.83 -6.89 -6.39
N PRO A 61 10.96 -7.65 -7.49
CA PRO A 61 12.16 -7.59 -8.30
C PRO A 61 12.20 -6.26 -9.05
N ARG A 62 13.40 -5.68 -9.19
CA ARG A 62 13.58 -4.38 -9.86
C ARG A 62 13.06 -4.36 -11.31
N SER A 63 12.97 -5.52 -11.95
CA SER A 63 12.45 -5.69 -13.32
C SER A 63 11.00 -5.22 -13.50
N ILE A 64 10.20 -5.14 -12.43
CA ILE A 64 8.81 -4.65 -12.54
C ILE A 64 8.70 -3.12 -12.59
N VAL A 65 9.76 -2.39 -12.22
CA VAL A 65 9.75 -0.93 -12.14
C VAL A 65 10.43 -0.36 -13.38
N LYS A 66 9.65 0.32 -14.23
CA LYS A 66 10.16 1.11 -15.34
C LYS A 66 10.07 2.59 -14.98
N ARG A 67 11.20 3.30 -15.01
CA ARG A 67 11.21 4.77 -14.95
C ARG A 67 10.67 5.29 -16.28
N VAL A 68 9.58 6.03 -16.24
CA VAL A 68 9.02 6.74 -17.40
C VAL A 68 9.39 8.21 -17.19
N THR A 69 10.32 8.70 -18.02
CA THR A 69 10.68 10.12 -18.13
C THR A 69 9.80 10.80 -19.16
#